data_AF-A0A920EPD7-F1
#
_entry.id   AF-A0A920EPD7-F1
#
_cell.length_a   1.000
_cell.length_b   1.000
_cell.length_c   1.000
_cell.angle_alpha   90.00
_cell.angle_beta   90.00
_cell.angle_gamma   90.00
#
_symmetry.space_group_name_H-M   'P 1'
#
loop_
_entity.id
_entity.type
_entity.pdbx_description
1 polymer ?
#
loop_
_entity_poly.entity_id
_entity_poly.type
_entity_poly.pdbx_seq_one_letter_code
_entity_poly.pdbx_strand_id
1 'polypeptide(L)'
;MTDEEELKLLKKENSKLKLEARLRKSLSVELERQKGIVQAAKEEAEKQQQLLQKASDRLSKYLSPQICEQIFSDVEFDTGTGRKKLTIFFSDIVNFTSITESMEAEELSGFLNFYLTNMCEIALKYGGTIDKFIGDSVMIFFGDPQSQRA
;
A
#
# COMPACT_ATOMS: atom_id res chain seq x y z
N MET A 1 -2.46 -60.86 -42.96
CA MET A 1 -2.23 -59.45 -43.35
C MET A 1 -1.38 -59.47 -44.59
N THR A 2 -1.83 -58.83 -45.66
CA THR A 2 -1.06 -58.66 -46.89
C THR A 2 -0.14 -57.44 -46.76
N ASP A 3 1.02 -57.45 -47.43
CA ASP A 3 2.02 -56.37 -47.39
C ASP A 3 1.42 -54.97 -47.72
N GLU A 4 0.35 -54.92 -48.52
CA GLU A 4 -0.40 -53.68 -48.80
C GLU A 4 -1.16 -53.13 -47.59
N GLU A 5 -1.69 -53.99 -46.71
CA GLU A 5 -2.38 -53.57 -45.49
C GLU A 5 -1.41 -52.99 -44.47
N GLU A 6 -0.22 -53.62 -44.31
CA GLU A 6 0.86 -53.10 -43.48
C GLU A 6 1.35 -51.73 -43.99
N LEU A 7 1.56 -51.59 -45.30
CA LEU A 7 1.98 -50.33 -45.91
C LEU A 7 0.96 -49.21 -45.68
N LYS A 8 -0.34 -49.52 -45.72
CA LYS A 8 -1.43 -48.57 -45.47
C LYS A 8 -1.48 -48.14 -44.01
N LEU A 9 -1.23 -49.07 -43.09
CA LEU A 9 -1.17 -48.81 -41.64
C LEU A 9 0.04 -47.94 -41.28
N LEU A 10 1.22 -48.27 -41.81
CA LEU A 10 2.46 -47.51 -41.66
C LEU A 10 2.35 -46.07 -42.19
N LYS A 11 1.67 -45.86 -43.33
CA LYS A 11 1.39 -44.51 -43.86
C LYS A 11 0.49 -43.69 -42.94
N LYS A 12 -0.56 -44.32 -42.39
CA LYS A 12 -1.48 -43.68 -41.43
C LYS A 12 -0.75 -43.28 -40.15
N GLU A 13 0.09 -44.16 -39.63
CA GLU A 13 0.87 -43.91 -38.41
C GLU A 13 1.91 -42.79 -38.61
N ASN A 14 2.62 -42.78 -39.74
CA ASN A 14 3.50 -41.67 -40.13
C ASN A 14 2.78 -40.33 -40.24
N SER A 15 1.56 -40.32 -40.77
CA SER A 15 0.76 -39.08 -40.87
C SER A 15 0.35 -38.55 -39.49
N LYS A 16 0.02 -39.45 -38.56
CA LYS A 16 -0.31 -39.13 -37.16
C LYS A 16 0.89 -38.55 -36.42
N LEU A 17 2.06 -39.19 -36.54
CA LEU A 17 3.31 -38.72 -35.94
C LEU A 17 3.72 -37.33 -36.46
N LYS A 18 3.56 -37.08 -37.76
CA LYS A 18 3.81 -35.75 -38.35
C LYS A 18 2.88 -34.68 -37.80
N LEU A 19 1.60 -35.01 -37.60
CA LEU A 19 0.62 -34.09 -37.03
C LEU A 19 0.94 -33.76 -35.57
N GLU A 20 1.29 -34.77 -34.77
CA GLU A 20 1.65 -34.61 -33.37
C GLU A 20 2.90 -33.75 -33.19
N ALA A 21 3.93 -33.95 -34.04
CA ALA A 21 5.13 -33.12 -34.04
C ALA A 21 4.81 -31.63 -34.33
N ARG A 22 3.88 -31.36 -35.27
CA ARG A 22 3.43 -29.98 -35.56
C ARG A 22 2.65 -29.37 -34.41
N LEU A 23 1.74 -30.14 -33.81
CA LEU A 23 0.96 -29.70 -32.64
C LEU A 23 1.87 -29.33 -31.46
N ARG A 24 2.84 -30.20 -31.13
CA ARG A 24 3.83 -29.92 -30.08
C ARG A 24 4.61 -28.64 -30.35
N LYS A 25 5.05 -28.43 -31.61
CA LYS A 25 5.76 -27.22 -32.02
C LYS A 25 4.89 -25.96 -31.91
N SER A 26 3.62 -26.04 -32.32
CA SER A 26 2.68 -24.92 -32.19
C SER A 26 2.38 -24.58 -30.73
N LEU A 27 2.19 -25.61 -29.90
CA LEU A 27 1.91 -25.44 -28.47
C LEU A 27 3.10 -24.82 -27.74
N SER A 28 4.33 -25.24 -28.07
CA SER A 28 5.54 -24.63 -27.49
C SER A 28 5.67 -23.14 -27.84
N VAL A 29 5.27 -22.75 -29.05
CA VAL A 29 5.29 -21.34 -29.48
C VAL A 29 4.26 -20.51 -28.70
N GLU A 30 3.03 -21.02 -28.53
CA GLU A 30 2.00 -20.31 -27.77
C GLU A 30 2.34 -20.21 -26.28
N LEU A 31 2.91 -21.26 -25.68
CA LEU A 31 3.38 -21.22 -24.30
C LEU A 31 4.44 -20.14 -24.09
N GLU A 32 5.38 -19.99 -25.03
CA GLU A 32 6.41 -18.96 -24.92
C GLU A 32 5.84 -17.54 -25.08
N ARG A 33 4.83 -17.39 -25.95
CA ARG A 33 4.07 -16.15 -26.07
C ARG A 33 3.34 -15.80 -24.77
N GLN A 34 2.65 -16.77 -24.18
CA GLN A 34 1.93 -16.58 -22.91
C GLN A 34 2.88 -16.23 -21.77
N LYS A 35 4.04 -16.90 -21.66
CA LYS A 35 5.07 -16.55 -20.67
C LYS A 35 5.54 -15.11 -20.84
N GLY A 36 5.77 -14.66 -22.08
CA GLY A 36 6.16 -13.27 -22.35
C GLY A 36 5.11 -12.26 -21.85
N ILE A 37 3.82 -12.54 -22.09
CA ILE A 37 2.73 -11.67 -21.62
C ILE A 37 2.66 -11.65 -20.09
N VAL A 38 2.72 -12.83 -19.45
CA VAL A 38 2.69 -12.94 -17.98
C VAL A 38 3.89 -12.23 -17.36
N GLN A 39 5.07 -12.37 -17.95
CA GLN A 39 6.28 -11.71 -17.47
C GLN A 39 6.18 -10.19 -17.59
N ALA A 40 5.70 -9.67 -18.73
CA ALA A 40 5.47 -8.24 -18.91
C ALA A 40 4.43 -7.70 -17.92
N ALA A 41 3.32 -8.41 -17.73
CA ALA A 41 2.28 -8.03 -16.77
C ALA A 41 2.81 -8.02 -15.33
N LYS A 42 3.65 -9.00 -14.97
CA LYS A 42 4.31 -9.07 -13.66
C LYS A 42 5.25 -7.89 -13.44
N GLU A 43 6.09 -7.57 -14.42
CA GLU A 43 7.02 -6.43 -14.34
C GLU A 43 6.28 -5.10 -14.22
N GLU A 44 5.17 -4.94 -14.92
CA GLU A 44 4.31 -3.75 -14.81
C GLU A 44 3.66 -3.65 -13.44
N ALA A 45 3.11 -4.76 -12.92
CA ALA A 45 2.55 -4.81 -11.57
C ALA A 45 3.58 -4.49 -10.50
N GLU A 46 4.80 -5.03 -10.60
CA GLU A 46 5.90 -4.73 -9.68
C GLU A 46 6.28 -3.24 -9.71
N LYS A 47 6.33 -2.61 -10.90
CA LYS A 47 6.57 -1.16 -11.03
C LYS A 47 5.45 -0.34 -10.37
N GLN A 48 4.19 -0.70 -10.60
CA GLN A 48 3.05 -0.01 -9.99
C GLN A 48 3.07 -0.15 -8.46
N GLN A 49 3.35 -1.35 -7.95
CA GLN A 49 3.47 -1.60 -6.51
C GLN A 49 4.60 -0.77 -5.89
N GLN A 50 5.76 -0.70 -6.54
CA GLN A 50 6.88 0.14 -6.08
C GLN A 50 6.53 1.64 -6.08
N LEU A 51 5.79 2.12 -7.09
CA LEU A 51 5.34 3.51 -7.14
C LEU A 51 4.35 3.81 -6.02
N LEU A 52 3.40 2.91 -5.78
CA LEU A 52 2.41 3.05 -4.72
C LEU A 52 3.08 3.05 -3.35
N GLN A 53 4.04 2.14 -3.10
CA GLN A 53 4.82 2.12 -1.87
C GLN A 53 5.59 3.43 -1.67
N LYS A 54 6.28 3.93 -2.69
CA LYS A 54 7.00 5.21 -2.61
C LYS A 54 6.07 6.40 -2.36
N ALA A 55 4.87 6.38 -2.93
CA ALA A 55 3.86 7.40 -2.68
C ALA A 55 3.35 7.33 -1.23
N SER A 56 3.08 6.13 -0.73
CA SER A 56 2.74 5.85 0.66
C SER A 56 3.80 6.37 1.63
N ASP A 57 5.08 6.03 1.41
CA ASP A 57 6.21 6.45 2.25
C ASP A 57 6.44 7.98 2.25
N ARG A 58 5.97 8.68 1.21
CA ARG A 58 5.99 10.14 1.17
C ARG A 58 4.81 10.73 1.90
N LEU A 59 3.61 10.18 1.70
CA LEU A 59 2.38 10.62 2.35
C LEU A 59 2.43 10.40 3.86
N SER A 60 3.06 9.32 4.33
CA SER A 60 3.23 9.02 5.76
C SER A 60 4.05 10.07 6.52
N LYS A 61 4.80 10.93 5.81
CA LYS A 61 5.50 12.08 6.41
C LYS A 61 4.59 13.26 6.70
N TYR A 62 3.39 13.30 6.10
CA TYR A 62 2.46 14.42 6.18
C TYR A 62 1.11 14.04 6.81
N LEU A 63 0.82 12.75 6.90
CA LEU A 63 -0.43 12.23 7.45
C LEU A 63 -0.18 11.63 8.84
N SER A 64 -1.14 11.76 9.75
CA SER A 64 -1.06 11.10 11.04
C SER A 64 -1.06 9.57 10.86
N PRO A 65 -0.41 8.80 11.76
CA PRO A 65 -0.36 7.34 11.65
C PRO A 65 -1.74 6.69 11.51
N GLN A 66 -2.76 7.23 12.18
CA GLN A 66 -4.16 6.81 12.08
C GLN A 66 -4.72 6.92 10.67
N ILE A 67 -4.50 8.07 10.02
CA ILE A 67 -5.01 8.34 8.68
C ILE A 67 -4.27 7.46 7.68
N CYS A 68 -2.96 7.25 7.85
CA CYS A 68 -2.22 6.29 7.03
C CYS A 68 -2.78 4.88 7.16
N GLU A 69 -2.93 4.37 8.39
CA GLU A 69 -3.45 3.02 8.63
C GLU A 69 -4.86 2.84 8.05
N GLN A 70 -5.70 3.87 8.13
CA GLN A 70 -7.04 3.87 7.54
C GLN A 70 -7.04 3.96 6.01
N ILE A 71 -6.24 4.84 5.39
CA ILE A 71 -6.16 4.99 3.92
C ILE A 71 -5.65 3.70 3.25
N PHE A 72 -4.74 2.98 3.92
CA PHE A 72 -4.20 1.72 3.40
C PHE A 72 -5.01 0.49 3.83
N SER A 73 -6.07 0.68 4.62
CA SER A 73 -7.02 -0.39 4.94
C SER A 73 -8.09 -0.52 3.85
N ASP A 74 -8.60 -1.74 3.65
CA ASP A 74 -9.65 -2.06 2.67
C ASP A 74 -11.06 -1.62 3.14
N VAL A 75 -11.12 -0.67 4.08
CA VAL A 75 -12.36 -0.24 4.74
C VAL A 75 -12.89 0.99 4.02
N GLU A 76 -14.12 0.90 3.53
CA GLU A 76 -14.82 2.06 2.95
C GLU A 76 -14.90 3.21 3.95
N PHE A 77 -14.54 4.41 3.51
CA PHE A 77 -14.64 5.63 4.30
C PHE A 77 -16.13 5.97 4.50
N ASP A 78 -16.67 5.70 5.68
CA ASP A 78 -17.98 6.25 6.05
C ASP A 78 -17.82 7.77 6.24
N THR A 79 -18.16 8.52 5.19
CA THR A 79 -18.19 9.98 5.18
C THR A 79 -19.48 10.55 5.77
N GLY A 80 -20.28 9.70 6.45
CA GLY A 80 -21.48 10.10 7.14
C GLY A 80 -21.27 11.31 8.03
N THR A 81 -22.05 12.37 7.80
CA THR A 81 -22.08 13.54 8.67
C THR A 81 -23.01 13.28 9.85
N GLY A 82 -22.51 13.39 11.07
CA GLY A 82 -23.27 13.11 12.28
C GLY A 82 -22.81 13.96 13.46
N ARG A 83 -23.75 14.34 14.33
CA ARG A 83 -23.40 15.01 15.60
C ARG A 83 -22.89 13.96 16.59
N LYS A 84 -21.65 14.13 17.04
CA LYS A 84 -21.03 13.30 18.07
C LYS A 84 -20.59 14.17 19.26
N LYS A 85 -20.57 13.59 20.45
CA LYS A 85 -20.05 14.25 21.65
C LYS A 85 -18.56 13.90 21.76
N LEU A 86 -17.71 14.91 21.57
CA LEU A 86 -16.26 14.75 21.59
C LEU A 86 -15.64 15.51 22.77
N THR A 87 -14.52 15.02 23.25
CA THR A 87 -13.61 15.77 24.12
C THR A 87 -12.44 16.25 23.28
N ILE A 88 -12.18 17.55 23.26
CA ILE A 88 -11.07 18.14 22.51
C ILE A 88 -9.92 18.44 23.47
N PHE A 89 -8.71 18.07 23.06
CA PHE A 89 -7.46 18.31 23.77
C PHE A 89 -6.52 19.14 22.89
N PHE A 90 -5.91 20.15 23.50
CA PHE A 90 -4.88 20.98 22.89
C PHE A 90 -3.62 20.92 23.77
N SER A 91 -2.46 20.82 23.14
CA SER A 91 -1.17 20.91 23.83
C SER A 91 -0.19 21.69 22.97
N ASP A 92 0.57 22.58 23.62
CA ASP A 92 1.49 23.53 22.99
C ASP A 92 2.79 23.64 23.80
N ILE A 93 3.88 24.09 23.18
CA ILE A 93 5.18 24.16 23.85
C ILE A 93 5.34 25.51 24.56
N VAL A 94 5.64 25.48 25.85
CA VAL A 94 5.91 26.70 26.62
C VAL A 94 7.16 27.42 26.07
N ASN A 95 7.04 28.73 25.86
CA ASN A 95 8.11 29.59 25.33
C ASN A 95 8.64 29.18 23.95
N PHE A 96 7.81 28.56 23.11
CA PHE A 96 8.22 28.10 21.79
C PHE A 96 8.89 29.18 20.93
N THR A 97 8.33 30.41 20.89
CA THR A 97 8.91 31.53 20.13
C THR A 97 10.38 31.76 20.46
N SER A 98 10.71 31.88 21.75
CA SER A 98 12.10 32.10 22.18
C SER A 98 13.01 30.92 21.85
N ILE A 99 12.49 29.69 21.95
CA ILE A 99 13.24 28.49 21.57
C ILE A 99 13.56 28.55 20.07
N THR A 100 12.57 28.85 19.22
CA THR A 100 12.74 28.89 17.76
C THR A 100 13.70 29.98 17.27
N GLU A 101 13.78 31.12 17.98
CA GLU A 101 14.71 32.20 17.65
C GLU A 101 16.18 31.83 17.96
N SER A 102 16.40 30.83 18.81
CA SER A 102 17.72 30.44 19.30
C SER A 102 18.26 29.13 18.71
N MET A 103 17.45 28.43 17.90
CA MET A 103 17.80 27.13 17.33
C MET A 103 17.99 27.21 15.81
N GLU A 104 18.93 26.43 15.30
CA GLU A 104 19.06 26.24 13.85
C GLU A 104 17.89 25.42 13.31
N ALA A 105 17.58 25.60 12.02
CA ALA A 105 16.39 25.01 11.40
C ALA A 105 16.38 23.47 11.46
N GLU A 106 17.53 22.81 11.30
CA GLU A 106 17.60 21.34 11.41
C GLU A 106 17.33 20.86 12.84
N GLU A 107 17.83 21.57 13.85
CA GLU A 107 17.65 21.23 15.26
C GLU A 107 16.21 21.46 15.71
N LEU A 108 15.61 22.58 15.30
CA LEU A 108 14.20 22.89 15.56
C LEU A 108 13.27 21.84 14.96
N SER A 109 13.56 21.41 13.72
CA SER A 109 12.81 20.32 13.06
C SER A 109 12.92 19.01 13.85
N GLY A 110 14.12 18.65 14.30
CA GLY A 110 14.32 17.47 15.15
C GLY A 110 13.54 17.55 16.46
N PHE A 111 13.57 18.69 17.13
CA PHE A 111 12.85 18.95 18.38
C PHE A 111 11.32 18.86 18.22
N LEU A 112 10.76 19.53 17.20
CA LEU A 112 9.33 19.47 16.89
C LEU A 112 8.88 18.05 16.56
N ASN A 113 9.63 17.35 15.71
CA ASN A 113 9.32 15.97 15.35
C ASN A 113 9.33 15.07 16.58
N PHE A 114 10.30 15.24 17.48
CA PHE A 114 10.35 14.49 18.73
C PHE A 114 9.10 14.75 19.59
N TYR A 115 8.75 16.02 19.85
CA TYR A 115 7.58 16.36 20.66
C TYR A 115 6.28 15.83 20.04
N LEU A 116 6.02 16.15 18.75
CA LEU A 116 4.79 15.76 18.07
C LEU A 116 4.65 14.23 17.97
N THR A 117 5.74 13.50 17.73
CA THR A 117 5.73 12.03 17.69
C THR A 117 5.33 11.45 19.04
N ASN A 118 5.93 11.91 20.14
CA ASN A 118 5.57 11.45 21.49
C ASN A 118 4.10 11.75 21.82
N MET A 119 3.63 12.95 21.48
CA MET A 119 2.22 13.31 21.68
C MET A 119 1.27 12.43 20.86
N CYS A 120 1.64 12.08 19.63
CA CYS A 120 0.88 11.16 18.79
C CYS A 120 0.83 9.76 19.41
N GLU A 121 1.96 9.23 19.86
CA GLU A 121 2.03 7.91 20.51
C GLU A 121 1.18 7.85 21.78
N ILE A 122 1.20 8.91 22.60
CA ILE A 122 0.34 9.04 23.78
C ILE A 122 -1.14 9.07 23.37
N ALA A 123 -1.50 9.91 22.40
CA ALA A 123 -2.88 10.01 21.92
C ALA A 123 -3.40 8.64 21.44
N LEU A 124 -2.63 7.98 20.58
CA LEU A 124 -2.91 6.63 20.06
C LEU A 124 -3.11 5.62 21.19
N LYS A 125 -2.19 5.60 22.16
CA LYS A 125 -2.23 4.67 23.30
C LYS A 125 -3.52 4.79 24.11
N TYR A 126 -4.08 6.00 24.23
CA TYR A 126 -5.33 6.25 24.96
C TYR A 126 -6.57 6.34 24.06
N GLY A 127 -6.47 5.97 22.78
CA GLY A 127 -7.59 5.99 21.84
C GLY A 127 -8.08 7.39 21.46
N GLY A 128 -7.17 8.38 21.50
CA GLY A 128 -7.39 9.71 20.95
C GLY A 128 -7.04 9.77 19.47
N THR A 129 -7.79 10.54 18.70
CA THR A 129 -7.58 10.75 17.27
C THR A 129 -6.95 12.12 17.04
N ILE A 130 -5.86 12.14 16.28
CA ILE A 130 -5.11 13.36 15.96
C ILE A 130 -5.85 14.07 14.82
N ASP A 131 -6.35 15.27 15.08
CA ASP A 131 -7.06 16.08 14.08
C ASP A 131 -6.07 16.82 13.19
N LYS A 132 -5.20 17.63 13.81
CA LYS A 132 -4.18 18.41 13.10
C LYS A 132 -3.09 18.94 14.02
N PHE A 133 -2.02 19.40 13.38
CA PHE A 133 -0.97 20.20 13.99
C PHE A 133 -1.15 21.67 13.62
N ILE A 134 -0.87 22.58 14.56
CA ILE A 134 -0.99 24.03 14.40
C ILE A 134 0.30 24.67 14.94
N GLY A 135 1.32 24.81 14.09
CA GLY A 135 2.65 25.21 14.56
C GLY A 135 3.25 24.13 15.47
N ASP A 136 3.57 24.49 16.71
CA ASP A 136 4.00 23.58 17.78
C ASP A 136 2.84 22.95 18.57
N SER A 137 1.60 23.37 18.30
CA SER A 137 0.42 22.79 18.93
C SER A 137 -0.04 21.50 18.25
N VAL A 138 -0.60 20.59 19.05
CA VAL A 138 -1.33 19.41 18.58
C VAL A 138 -2.78 19.45 19.07
N MET A 139 -3.72 19.17 18.15
CA MET A 139 -5.15 19.03 18.44
C MET A 139 -5.57 17.56 18.35
N ILE A 140 -6.12 17.05 19.43
CA ILE A 140 -6.58 15.66 19.56
C ILE A 140 -8.06 15.67 19.97
N PHE A 141 -8.85 14.75 19.44
CA PHE A 141 -10.19 14.49 19.96
C PHE A 141 -10.35 13.06 20.45
N PHE A 142 -11.23 12.90 21.44
CA PHE A 142 -11.66 11.62 21.96
C PHE A 142 -13.18 11.49 21.79
N GLY A 143 -13.64 10.29 21.46
CA GLY A 143 -15.06 9.96 21.26
C GLY A 143 -15.43 9.47 19.86
N ASP A 144 -14.48 9.35 18.93
CA ASP A 144 -14.68 8.87 17.55
C ASP A 144 -13.32 8.44 16.95
N PRO A 145 -13.11 7.27 16.32
CA PRO A 145 -14.03 6.15 16.07
C PRO A 145 -14.27 5.25 17.30
N GLN A 146 -13.28 5.07 18.18
CA GLN A 146 -13.41 4.44 19.50
C GLN A 146 -12.34 5.01 20.43
N SER A 147 -12.74 5.58 21.57
CA SER A 147 -11.82 5.94 22.65
C SER A 147 -12.05 5.02 23.83
N GLN A 148 -10.99 4.49 24.44
CA GLN A 148 -11.12 3.83 25.73
C GLN A 148 -11.57 4.90 26.73
N ARG A 149 -12.70 4.64 27.41
CA ARG A 149 -13.21 5.57 28.43
C ARG A 149 -12.08 5.84 29.44
N ALA A 150 -11.81 7.13 29.67
CA ALA A 150 -11.06 7.60 30.82
C ALA A 150 -11.80 7.23 32.12
#